data_AF-A0A401U2X5-F1
#
_entry.id   AF-A0A401U2X5-F1
#
_cell.length_a   1.000
_cell.length_b   1.000
_cell.length_c   1.000
_cell.angle_alpha   90.00
_cell.angle_beta   90.00
_cell.angle_gamma   90.00
#
_symmetry.space_group_name_H-M   'P 1'
#
loop_
_entity.id
_entity.type
_entity.pdbx_description
1 polymer ?
#
loop_
_entity_poly.entity_id
_entity_poly.type
_entity_poly.pdbx_seq_one_letter_code
_entity_poly.pdbx_strand_id
1 'polypeptide(L)'
;ERVHLATPPYKDSFFLIDPLDGTKEFVAGRNEFTVNVALVTHGVPLLGIVGAPALGLIWRGIVGKGAERLTLQGHAVSQAVPIKTRPCPPRGAPWTVAVSRSHGDARTESFIDERGGAVRAVLGSAVKFGRVAEGEVDIYPRLSPTSEWDVAAGHA
;
A
#
# COMPACT_ATOMS: atom_id res chain seq x y z
N GLU A 1 -21.36 12.12 -14.05
CA GLU A 1 -20.11 11.57 -14.59
C GLU A 1 -19.52 12.52 -15.64
N ARG A 2 -18.35 13.11 -15.38
CA ARG A 2 -17.71 14.12 -16.25
C ARG A 2 -16.79 13.49 -17.31
N VAL A 3 -17.15 12.31 -17.80
CA VAL A 3 -16.34 11.52 -18.76
C VAL A 3 -16.13 12.28 -20.08
N HIS A 4 -17.00 13.25 -20.40
CA HIS A 4 -16.90 14.14 -21.56
C HIS A 4 -15.85 15.26 -21.42
N LEU A 5 -15.34 15.55 -20.20
CA LEU A 5 -14.24 16.51 -20.00
C LEU A 5 -12.87 15.87 -20.20
N ALA A 6 -12.83 14.55 -20.21
CA ALA A 6 -11.65 13.78 -20.54
C ALA A 6 -11.50 13.73 -22.06
N THR A 7 -10.32 14.04 -22.59
CA THR A 7 -10.02 13.98 -24.04
C THR A 7 -9.30 12.67 -24.35
N PRO A 8 -9.95 11.67 -24.98
CA PRO A 8 -9.29 10.48 -25.48
C PRO A 8 -8.30 10.82 -26.61
N PRO A 9 -7.35 9.92 -26.92
CA PRO A 9 -7.25 8.58 -26.38
C PRO A 9 -6.24 8.49 -25.22
N TYR A 10 -6.69 7.99 -24.07
CA TYR A 10 -5.79 7.45 -23.03
C TYR A 10 -5.29 6.08 -23.48
N LYS A 11 -4.55 6.05 -24.60
CA LYS A 11 -4.04 4.79 -25.17
C LYS A 11 -3.21 4.09 -24.09
N ASP A 12 -3.49 2.81 -23.92
CA ASP A 12 -2.79 1.94 -22.97
C ASP A 12 -2.91 2.36 -21.50
N SER A 13 -3.95 3.13 -21.14
CA SER A 13 -4.24 3.48 -19.74
C SER A 13 -5.58 2.92 -19.28
N PHE A 14 -5.62 2.42 -18.05
CA PHE A 14 -6.85 1.95 -17.39
C PHE A 14 -6.76 2.14 -15.88
N PHE A 15 -7.92 2.21 -15.22
CA PHE A 15 -7.99 2.12 -13.77
C PHE A 15 -8.04 0.65 -13.34
N LEU A 16 -7.16 0.28 -12.42
CA LEU A 16 -7.17 -1.03 -11.75
C LEU A 16 -7.60 -0.82 -10.29
N ILE A 17 -8.68 -1.49 -9.90
CA ILE A 17 -9.37 -1.21 -8.64
C ILE A 17 -9.59 -2.51 -7.87
N ASP A 18 -9.20 -2.51 -6.59
CA ASP A 18 -9.73 -3.45 -5.60
C ASP A 18 -10.66 -2.67 -4.66
N PRO A 19 -11.99 -2.89 -4.71
CA PRO A 19 -12.92 -2.21 -3.84
C PRO A 19 -12.84 -2.66 -2.38
N LEU A 20 -12.24 -3.82 -2.08
CA LEU A 20 -12.09 -4.34 -0.72
C LEU A 20 -10.96 -5.39 -0.64
N ASP A 21 -9.71 -4.91 -0.52
CA ASP A 21 -8.60 -5.76 -0.11
C ASP A 21 -8.65 -6.01 1.41
N GLY A 22 -8.25 -7.20 1.83
CA GLY A 22 -8.31 -7.62 3.22
C GLY A 22 -9.67 -8.16 3.64
N THR A 23 -10.37 -8.89 2.74
CA THR A 23 -11.68 -9.49 3.03
C THR A 23 -11.71 -10.30 4.34
N LYS A 24 -10.64 -11.05 4.66
CA LYS A 24 -10.49 -11.78 5.93
C LYS A 24 -10.39 -10.86 7.16
N GLU A 25 -9.83 -9.67 6.99
CA GLU A 25 -9.78 -8.67 8.07
C GLU A 25 -11.15 -8.02 8.24
N PHE A 26 -11.82 -7.66 7.14
CA PHE A 26 -13.17 -7.08 7.15
C PHE A 26 -14.21 -8.02 7.78
N VAL A 27 -14.29 -9.27 7.33
CA VAL A 27 -15.23 -10.28 7.88
C VAL A 27 -14.97 -10.57 9.35
N ALA A 28 -13.70 -10.48 9.78
CA ALA A 28 -13.32 -10.65 11.18
C ALA A 28 -13.53 -9.39 12.04
N GLY A 29 -14.16 -8.33 11.51
CA GLY A 29 -14.41 -7.08 12.23
C GLY A 29 -13.14 -6.29 12.59
N ARG A 30 -12.05 -6.50 11.83
CA ARG A 30 -10.77 -5.82 12.05
C ARG A 30 -10.67 -4.56 11.18
N ASN A 31 -9.87 -3.61 11.61
CA ASN A 31 -9.79 -2.28 11.00
C ASN A 31 -8.81 -2.17 9.82
N GLU A 32 -8.18 -3.27 9.40
CA GLU A 32 -7.08 -3.26 8.42
C GLU A 32 -7.50 -3.88 7.08
N PHE A 33 -8.47 -3.25 6.45
CA PHE A 33 -8.90 -3.49 5.06
C PHE A 33 -8.79 -2.19 4.27
N THR A 34 -8.65 -2.30 2.95
CA THR A 34 -8.38 -1.14 2.09
C THR A 34 -9.21 -1.12 0.81
N VAL A 35 -9.37 0.07 0.27
CA VAL A 35 -9.77 0.31 -1.12
C VAL A 35 -8.52 0.72 -1.88
N ASN A 36 -8.23 0.03 -2.97
CA ASN A 36 -7.05 0.27 -3.79
C ASN A 36 -7.47 0.79 -5.17
N VAL A 37 -6.90 1.92 -5.59
CA VAL A 37 -7.14 2.50 -6.92
C VAL A 37 -5.81 2.85 -7.55
N ALA A 38 -5.53 2.30 -8.73
CA ALA A 38 -4.36 2.66 -9.52
C ALA A 38 -4.78 3.14 -10.90
N LEU A 39 -4.10 4.17 -11.43
CA LEU A 39 -4.09 4.45 -12.86
C LEU A 39 -2.86 3.78 -13.45
N VAL A 40 -3.06 2.74 -14.25
CA VAL A 40 -2.00 2.04 -14.97
C VAL A 40 -1.86 2.66 -16.36
N THR A 41 -0.64 2.90 -16.83
CA THR A 41 -0.34 3.42 -18.18
C THR A 41 0.84 2.66 -18.76
N HIS A 42 0.69 2.13 -19.98
CA HIS A 42 1.67 1.25 -20.62
C HIS A 42 2.14 0.09 -19.72
N GLY A 43 1.19 -0.50 -18.96
CA GLY A 43 1.47 -1.61 -18.04
C GLY A 43 2.15 -1.22 -16.72
N VAL A 44 2.37 0.07 -16.45
CA VAL A 44 3.01 0.55 -15.22
C VAL A 44 2.06 1.45 -14.42
N PRO A 45 1.93 1.28 -13.09
CA PRO A 45 1.18 2.21 -12.25
C PRO A 45 1.77 3.63 -12.28
N LEU A 46 0.98 4.61 -12.69
CA LEU A 46 1.35 6.04 -12.75
C LEU A 46 0.88 6.81 -11.51
N LEU A 47 -0.29 6.44 -10.99
CA LEU A 47 -0.91 7.02 -9.80
C LEU A 47 -1.49 5.89 -8.96
N GLY A 48 -1.38 6.01 -7.64
CA GLY A 48 -1.92 5.07 -6.68
C GLY A 48 -2.64 5.77 -5.54
N ILE A 49 -3.74 5.17 -5.09
CA ILE A 49 -4.48 5.57 -3.89
C ILE A 49 -4.80 4.31 -3.09
N VAL A 50 -4.34 4.27 -1.84
CA VAL A 50 -4.71 3.23 -0.87
C VAL A 50 -5.50 3.92 0.24
N GLY A 51 -6.79 3.64 0.31
CA GLY A 51 -7.65 4.10 1.40
C GLY A 51 -7.81 3.02 2.45
N ALA A 52 -7.59 3.32 3.73
CA ALA A 52 -7.89 2.45 4.87
C ALA A 52 -9.00 3.12 5.73
N PRO A 53 -10.28 2.95 5.38
CA PRO A 53 -11.37 3.74 5.96
C PRO A 53 -11.50 3.58 7.47
N ALA A 54 -11.38 2.36 7.99
CA ALA A 54 -11.49 2.08 9.42
C ALA A 54 -10.30 2.62 10.24
N LEU A 55 -9.18 2.93 9.60
CA LEU A 55 -8.05 3.63 10.22
C LEU A 55 -8.12 5.15 10.03
N GLY A 56 -9.05 5.63 9.21
CA GLY A 56 -9.12 7.04 8.83
C GLY A 56 -7.88 7.50 8.07
N LEU A 57 -7.31 6.65 7.20
CA LEU A 57 -6.07 6.94 6.47
C LEU A 57 -6.28 6.83 4.96
N ILE A 58 -5.66 7.74 4.21
CA ILE A 58 -5.47 7.63 2.76
C ILE A 58 -4.01 7.89 2.45
N TRP A 59 -3.39 7.02 1.67
CA TRP A 59 -2.13 7.28 1.00
C TRP A 59 -2.39 7.51 -0.49
N ARG A 60 -1.70 8.47 -1.09
CA ARG A 60 -1.73 8.69 -2.54
C ARG A 60 -0.36 9.04 -3.08
N GLY A 61 -0.08 8.63 -4.30
CA GLY A 61 1.19 8.88 -4.98
C GLY A 61 0.99 9.13 -6.47
N ILE A 62 1.87 9.95 -7.04
CA ILE A 62 2.04 10.08 -8.50
C ILE A 62 3.52 9.96 -8.80
N VAL A 63 3.87 9.06 -9.72
CA VAL A 63 5.25 8.82 -10.13
C VAL A 63 5.88 10.14 -10.61
N GLY A 64 7.02 10.50 -10.01
CA GLY A 64 7.74 11.74 -10.30
C GLY A 64 7.18 13.00 -9.63
N LYS A 65 6.11 12.91 -8.83
CA LYS A 65 5.56 14.03 -8.04
C LYS A 65 5.57 13.80 -6.53
N GLY A 66 5.92 12.59 -6.10
CA GLY A 66 5.99 12.20 -4.69
C GLY A 66 4.69 11.57 -4.19
N ALA A 67 4.67 11.29 -2.88
CA ALA A 67 3.56 10.66 -2.20
C ALA A 67 3.15 11.45 -0.96
N GLU A 68 1.88 11.31 -0.59
CA GLU A 68 1.26 12.03 0.51
C GLU A 68 0.33 11.13 1.32
N ARG A 69 0.10 11.50 2.57
CA ARG A 69 -0.91 10.93 3.46
C ARG A 69 -1.96 11.97 3.82
N LEU A 70 -3.21 11.53 3.86
CA LEU A 70 -4.35 12.28 4.38
C LEU A 70 -5.01 11.48 5.49
N THR A 71 -5.67 12.17 6.42
CA THR A 71 -6.52 11.54 7.42
C THR A 71 -8.00 11.84 7.15
N LEU A 72 -8.85 10.87 7.48
CA LEU A 72 -10.30 10.97 7.39
C LEU A 72 -10.89 11.06 8.79
N GLN A 73 -11.76 12.03 9.02
CA GLN A 73 -12.58 12.14 10.23
C GLN A 73 -14.04 12.30 9.81
N GLY A 74 -14.79 11.20 9.81
CA GLY A 74 -16.12 11.16 9.21
C GLY A 74 -16.07 11.50 7.72
N HIS A 75 -16.72 12.59 7.33
CA HIS A 75 -16.73 13.09 5.94
C HIS A 75 -15.66 14.15 5.66
N ALA A 76 -14.87 14.54 6.67
CA ALA A 76 -13.82 15.52 6.52
C ALA A 76 -12.49 14.85 6.14
N VAL A 77 -11.74 15.48 5.23
CA VAL A 77 -10.40 15.07 4.81
C VAL A 77 -9.41 16.13 5.26
N SER A 78 -8.31 15.71 5.89
CA SER A 78 -7.23 16.63 6.28
C SER A 78 -6.52 17.23 5.07
N GLN A 79 -5.69 18.25 5.33
CA GLN A 79 -4.65 18.62 4.39
C GLN A 79 -3.71 17.43 4.16
N ALA A 80 -3.22 17.29 2.93
CA ALA A 80 -2.23 16.28 2.58
C ALA A 80 -0.87 16.61 3.21
N VAL A 81 -0.21 15.57 3.72
CA VAL A 81 1.13 15.65 4.31
C VAL A 81 2.09 14.81 3.47
N PRO A 82 3.21 15.38 2.97
CA PRO A 82 4.21 14.61 2.24
C PRO A 82 4.76 13.46 3.09
N ILE A 83 4.97 12.30 2.46
CA ILE A 83 5.59 11.13 3.09
C ILE A 83 6.86 10.74 2.37
N LYS A 84 7.73 10.03 3.08
CA LYS A 84 8.97 9.48 2.52
C LYS A 84 9.36 8.21 3.24
N THR A 85 9.97 7.30 2.51
CA THR A 85 10.61 6.12 3.10
C THR A 85 11.74 6.55 4.03
N ARG A 86 12.03 5.74 5.06
CA ARG A 86 13.20 5.95 5.90
C ARG A 86 14.48 5.43 5.23
N PRO A 87 15.68 5.89 5.62
CA PRO A 87 16.93 5.34 5.12
C PRO A 87 17.06 3.85 5.41
N CYS A 88 17.78 3.12 4.55
CA CYS A 88 18.12 1.72 4.80
C CYS A 88 18.81 1.58 6.17
N PRO A 89 18.43 0.59 7.00
CA PRO A 89 19.12 0.31 8.25
C PRO A 89 20.63 0.08 8.02
N PRO A 90 21.51 0.58 8.90
CA PRO A 90 22.93 0.29 8.82
C PRO A 90 23.18 -1.20 9.03
N ARG A 91 24.33 -1.69 8.55
CA ARG A 91 24.71 -3.10 8.69
C ARG A 91 24.68 -3.53 10.16
N GLY A 92 23.96 -4.60 10.45
CA GLY A 92 23.81 -5.16 11.80
C GLY A 92 22.70 -4.53 12.65
N ALA A 93 22.06 -3.45 12.19
CA ALA A 93 20.84 -2.96 12.83
C ALA A 93 19.63 -3.86 12.48
N PRO A 94 18.67 -4.01 13.41
CA PRO A 94 17.47 -4.80 13.14
C PRO A 94 16.58 -4.10 12.10
N TRP A 95 15.99 -4.90 11.22
CA TRP A 95 14.99 -4.44 10.25
C TRP A 95 13.60 -4.42 10.91
N THR A 96 12.75 -3.45 10.58
CA THR A 96 11.31 -3.52 10.83
C THR A 96 10.61 -4.04 9.59
N VAL A 97 9.97 -5.21 9.70
CA VAL A 97 9.38 -5.92 8.58
C VAL A 97 7.87 -5.96 8.73
N ALA A 98 7.14 -5.42 7.75
CA ALA A 98 5.70 -5.56 7.67
C ALA A 98 5.35 -7.00 7.25
N VAL A 99 4.57 -7.69 8.08
CA VAL A 99 4.12 -9.07 7.84
C VAL A 99 2.61 -9.14 7.83
N SER A 100 2.04 -10.05 7.01
CA SER A 100 0.60 -10.24 7.00
C SER A 100 0.15 -11.01 8.24
N ARG A 101 -0.98 -10.60 8.81
CA ARG A 101 -1.63 -11.33 9.91
C ARG A 101 -2.18 -12.69 9.50
N SER A 102 -2.64 -12.79 8.27
CA SER A 102 -3.46 -13.90 7.78
C SER A 102 -2.76 -14.74 6.71
N HIS A 103 -1.54 -14.36 6.32
CA HIS A 103 -0.77 -15.01 5.26
C HIS A 103 0.72 -15.05 5.63
N GLY A 104 1.22 -16.22 5.98
CA GLY A 104 2.66 -16.51 6.06
C GLY A 104 2.97 -17.64 5.08
N ASP A 105 4.04 -17.49 4.31
CA ASP A 105 4.56 -18.55 3.44
C ASP A 105 6.04 -18.78 3.75
N ALA A 106 6.49 -20.03 3.63
CA ALA A 106 7.83 -20.42 4.04
C ALA A 106 8.95 -19.62 3.35
N ARG A 107 8.73 -19.13 2.11
CA ARG A 107 9.72 -18.32 1.39
C ARG A 107 9.81 -16.93 1.97
N THR A 108 8.67 -16.30 2.27
CA THR A 108 8.63 -15.01 2.97
C THR A 108 9.27 -15.13 4.36
N GLU A 109 8.96 -16.19 5.11
CA GLU A 109 9.54 -16.42 6.44
C GLU A 109 11.07 -16.58 6.38
N SER A 110 11.57 -17.43 5.47
CA SER A 110 13.01 -17.63 5.29
C SER A 110 13.73 -16.33 4.93
N PHE A 111 13.14 -15.52 4.06
CA PHE A 111 13.68 -14.21 3.69
C PHE A 111 13.75 -13.24 4.88
N ILE A 112 12.79 -13.30 5.80
CA ILE A 112 12.80 -12.48 7.02
C ILE A 112 13.87 -12.99 7.99
N ASP A 113 13.99 -14.30 8.16
CA ASP A 113 14.90 -14.91 9.12
C ASP A 113 16.39 -14.69 8.76
N GLU A 114 16.71 -14.52 7.46
CA GLU A 114 18.03 -14.09 6.99
C GLU A 114 18.43 -12.68 7.50
N ARG A 115 17.46 -11.87 7.97
CA ARG A 115 17.67 -10.55 8.56
C ARG A 115 17.65 -10.66 10.07
N GLY A 116 18.74 -11.20 10.63
CA GLY A 116 18.89 -11.42 12.06
C GLY A 116 18.43 -10.24 12.93
N GLY A 117 17.54 -10.53 13.89
CA GLY A 117 16.96 -9.53 14.78
C GLY A 117 15.81 -8.70 14.19
N ALA A 118 15.26 -9.09 13.03
CA ALA A 118 14.11 -8.39 12.45
C ALA A 118 12.91 -8.30 13.41
N VAL A 119 12.40 -7.07 13.57
CA VAL A 119 11.18 -6.74 14.30
C VAL A 119 10.00 -6.85 13.35
N ARG A 120 9.02 -7.69 13.69
CA ARG A 120 7.84 -7.92 12.85
C ARG A 120 6.71 -6.95 13.22
N ALA A 121 6.25 -6.18 12.24
CA ALA A 121 5.07 -5.32 12.34
C ALA A 121 3.89 -6.03 11.65
N VAL A 122 2.93 -6.54 12.43
CA VAL A 122 1.78 -7.29 11.91
C VAL A 122 0.73 -6.34 11.37
N LEU A 123 0.50 -6.36 10.06
CA LEU A 123 -0.37 -5.41 9.34
C LEU A 123 -1.20 -6.10 8.25
N GLY A 124 -2.49 -5.78 8.17
CA GLY A 124 -3.45 -6.26 7.19
C GLY A 124 -3.37 -5.52 5.85
N SER A 125 -3.84 -6.17 4.78
CA SER A 125 -4.16 -5.54 3.48
C SER A 125 -3.04 -4.64 2.89
N ALA A 126 -3.37 -3.66 2.05
CA ALA A 126 -2.44 -2.72 1.43
C ALA A 126 -1.92 -1.63 2.39
N VAL A 127 -2.35 -1.61 3.66
CA VAL A 127 -1.80 -0.71 4.71
C VAL A 127 -0.28 -0.82 4.78
N LYS A 128 0.26 -2.01 4.52
CA LYS A 128 1.70 -2.28 4.49
C LYS A 128 2.45 -1.38 3.51
N PHE A 129 1.90 -1.10 2.32
CA PHE A 129 2.50 -0.16 1.38
C PHE A 129 2.57 1.25 1.95
N GLY A 130 1.48 1.73 2.55
CA GLY A 130 1.43 3.04 3.21
C GLY A 130 2.47 3.18 4.32
N ARG A 131 2.65 2.13 5.14
CA ARG A 131 3.66 2.11 6.22
C ARG A 131 5.10 2.11 5.71
N VAL A 132 5.37 1.41 4.59
CA VAL A 132 6.69 1.50 3.92
C VAL A 132 6.90 2.91 3.38
N ALA A 133 5.93 3.44 2.65
CA ALA A 133 6.01 4.74 1.99
C ALA A 133 6.19 5.92 2.96
N GLU A 134 5.68 5.80 4.19
CA GLU A 134 5.86 6.80 5.26
C GLU A 134 7.03 6.51 6.21
N GLY A 135 7.77 5.43 5.99
CA GLY A 135 8.98 5.10 6.73
C GLY A 135 8.78 4.47 8.11
N GLU A 136 7.58 3.98 8.42
CA GLU A 136 7.29 3.27 9.68
C GLU A 136 7.88 1.85 9.68
N VAL A 137 7.99 1.23 8.51
CA VAL A 137 8.67 -0.06 8.32
C VAL A 137 9.74 0.03 7.24
N ASP A 138 10.73 -0.87 7.26
CA ASP A 138 11.77 -0.93 6.23
C ASP A 138 11.29 -1.64 4.97
N ILE A 139 10.64 -2.79 5.15
CA ILE A 139 10.31 -3.70 4.05
C ILE A 139 8.96 -4.39 4.27
N TYR A 140 8.33 -4.72 3.16
CA TYR A 140 7.15 -5.58 3.08
C TYR A 140 7.44 -6.72 2.08
N PRO A 141 8.07 -7.82 2.51
CA PRO A 141 8.26 -8.98 1.64
C PRO A 141 6.94 -9.75 1.50
N ARG A 142 6.61 -10.11 0.26
CA ARG A 142 5.50 -11.02 -0.06
C ARG A 142 5.93 -11.90 -1.24
N LEU A 143 6.35 -13.13 -0.93
CA LEU A 143 6.83 -14.11 -1.91
C LEU A 143 5.78 -15.20 -2.23
N SER A 144 4.54 -14.93 -1.85
CA SER A 144 3.34 -15.72 -2.18
C SER A 144 2.47 -15.00 -3.20
N PRO A 145 1.57 -15.71 -3.91
CA PRO A 145 0.69 -15.10 -4.89
C PRO A 145 -0.13 -13.93 -4.32
N THR A 146 -0.26 -12.89 -5.15
CA THR A 146 -1.11 -11.71 -4.96
C THR A 146 -1.75 -11.36 -6.30
N SER A 147 -2.84 -10.60 -6.27
CA SER A 147 -3.46 -10.09 -7.48
C SER A 147 -2.88 -8.72 -7.83
N GLU A 148 -2.92 -8.33 -9.11
CA GLU A 148 -2.40 -7.04 -9.55
C GLU A 148 -3.13 -5.86 -8.88
N TRP A 149 -4.44 -5.99 -8.65
CA TRP A 149 -5.27 -4.98 -7.98
C TRP A 149 -4.94 -4.81 -6.48
N ASP A 150 -4.30 -5.80 -5.85
CA ASP A 150 -3.83 -5.72 -4.45
C ASP A 150 -2.53 -4.89 -4.34
N VAL A 151 -1.80 -4.72 -5.45
CA VAL A 151 -0.41 -4.22 -5.46
C VAL A 151 -0.29 -2.89 -6.20
N ALA A 152 -0.99 -2.71 -7.33
CA ALA A 152 -0.76 -1.60 -8.24
C ALA A 152 -0.88 -0.22 -7.57
N ALA A 153 -1.85 -0.05 -6.65
CA ALA A 153 -2.05 1.22 -5.97
C ALA A 153 -0.95 1.53 -4.95
N GLY A 154 -0.41 0.51 -4.28
CA GLY A 154 0.69 0.68 -3.33
C GLY A 154 2.07 0.76 -3.99
N HIS A 155 2.18 0.33 -5.25
CA HIS A 155 3.40 0.38 -6.05
C HIS A 155 3.68 1.79 -6.61
N ALA A 156 2.64 2.56 -6.98
CA ALA A 156 2.77 3.93 -7.48
C ALA A 156 3.10 4.94 -6.39
#